data_AF-A0A662KGC6-F1
#
_entry.id   AF-A0A662KGC6-F1
#
_cell.length_a   1.000
_cell.length_b   1.000
_cell.length_c   1.000
_cell.angle_alpha   90.00
_cell.angle_beta   90.00
_cell.angle_gamma   90.00
#
_symmetry.space_group_name_H-M   'P 1'
#
loop_
_entity.id
_entity.type
_entity.pdbx_description
1 polymer ?
#
loop_
_entity_poly.entity_id
_entity_poly.type
_entity_poly.pdbx_seq_one_letter_code
_entity_poly.pdbx_strand_id
1 'polypeptide(L)'
;MNDFLNRRLHEIVNSTRIGEGESLERGYIHPEIEGYKVKLRKVRVGRPMVKEATGEEHYITPMEARLRDLTYESPVFLEFVPVIDGKVRDELAEEAKIGNLPIMIRSSKCNISREILEEEAGRKLNDDEYERKLIELQEDPLDPGGYFIINGTERVLITLEDLASNRVLVERANRYGYEVETAQVFSQKEGFRSLIVVEKKKDGILMTTLPNVAGQVSLIILLKALGLDNPTIFDNMASYPETEVFV
;
A
#
# COMPACT_ATOMS: atom_id res chain seq x y z
N MET A 1 -2.19 -1.14 -10.95
CA MET A 1 -3.44 -0.45 -10.54
C MET A 1 -4.56 -1.43 -10.17
N ASN A 2 -4.93 -2.38 -11.03
CA ASN A 2 -6.09 -3.25 -10.79
C ASN A 2 -6.00 -4.06 -9.48
N ASP A 3 -4.84 -4.65 -9.15
CA ASP A 3 -4.63 -5.32 -7.85
C ASP A 3 -4.81 -4.36 -6.65
N PHE A 4 -4.40 -3.10 -6.80
CA PHE A 4 -4.60 -2.10 -5.76
C PHE A 4 -6.08 -1.81 -5.53
N LEU A 5 -6.85 -1.57 -6.61
CA LEU A 5 -8.27 -1.28 -6.54
C LEU A 5 -9.10 -2.46 -6.01
N ASN A 6 -8.78 -3.68 -6.44
CA ASN A 6 -9.60 -4.86 -6.14
C ASN A 6 -9.27 -5.50 -4.79
N ARG A 7 -8.04 -5.35 -4.29
CA ARG A 7 -7.57 -6.06 -3.10
C ARG A 7 -6.90 -5.14 -2.09
N ARG A 8 -5.78 -4.49 -2.46
CA ARG A 8 -4.94 -3.78 -1.48
C ARG A 8 -5.66 -2.62 -0.80
N LEU A 9 -6.54 -1.91 -1.50
CA LEU A 9 -7.32 -0.82 -0.90
C LEU A 9 -8.19 -1.33 0.26
N HIS A 10 -8.79 -2.51 0.11
CA HIS A 10 -9.60 -3.11 1.16
C HIS A 10 -8.73 -3.64 2.32
N GLU A 11 -7.56 -4.22 2.02
CA GLU A 11 -6.58 -4.61 3.04
C GLU A 11 -6.12 -3.41 3.88
N ILE A 12 -5.89 -2.25 3.25
CA ILE A 12 -5.53 -1.00 3.94
C ILE A 12 -6.63 -0.62 4.92
N VAL A 13 -7.88 -0.52 4.45
CA VAL A 13 -9.04 -0.17 5.30
C VAL A 13 -9.17 -1.11 6.50
N ASN A 14 -9.00 -2.42 6.29
CA ASN A 14 -9.09 -3.42 7.37
C ASN A 14 -7.91 -3.33 8.36
N SER A 15 -6.75 -2.82 7.91
CA SER A 15 -5.55 -2.67 8.74
C SER A 15 -5.47 -1.34 9.48
N THR A 16 -6.24 -0.33 9.03
CA THR A 16 -6.26 1.02 9.58
C THR A 16 -6.70 1.01 11.05
N ARG A 17 -6.02 1.83 11.86
CA ARG A 17 -6.36 2.09 13.27
C ARG A 17 -6.64 3.58 13.42
N ILE A 18 -7.82 3.94 13.93
CA ILE A 18 -8.23 5.33 14.13
C ILE A 18 -8.76 5.50 15.55
N GLY A 19 -8.23 6.47 16.29
CA GLY A 19 -8.59 6.79 17.67
C GLY A 19 -7.37 7.05 18.56
N GLU A 20 -7.61 7.37 19.82
CA GLU A 20 -6.56 7.53 20.83
C GLU A 20 -6.54 6.31 21.76
N GLY A 21 -5.37 5.68 21.93
CA GLY A 21 -5.19 4.54 22.83
C GLY A 21 -4.19 3.50 22.33
N GLU A 22 -3.61 2.72 23.24
CA GLU A 22 -2.54 1.77 22.92
C GLU A 22 -3.04 0.42 22.34
N SER A 23 -4.32 0.09 22.51
CA SER A 23 -4.92 -1.20 22.12
C SER A 23 -6.15 -1.04 21.20
N LEU A 24 -6.01 -0.22 20.16
CA LEU A 24 -7.07 -0.01 19.18
C LEU A 24 -7.22 -1.24 18.26
N GLU A 25 -8.45 -1.73 18.17
CA GLU A 25 -8.85 -2.77 17.21
C GLU A 25 -8.74 -2.24 15.77
N ARG A 26 -8.21 -3.07 14.86
CA ARG A 26 -8.00 -2.72 13.45
C ARG A 26 -9.31 -2.77 12.67
N GLY A 27 -9.49 -1.85 11.72
CA GLY A 27 -10.72 -1.73 10.93
C GLY A 27 -11.86 -1.06 11.70
N TYR A 28 -11.55 -0.38 12.81
CA TYR A 28 -12.51 0.39 13.58
C TYR A 28 -12.01 1.81 13.83
N ILE A 29 -12.96 2.72 13.88
CA ILE A 29 -12.82 4.05 14.47
C ILE A 29 -13.26 3.93 15.93
N HIS A 30 -12.42 4.43 16.84
CA HIS A 30 -12.69 4.50 18.28
C HIS A 30 -12.84 5.97 18.70
N PRO A 31 -14.06 6.52 18.69
CA PRO A 31 -14.33 7.85 19.26
C PRO A 31 -14.14 7.87 20.78
N GLU A 32 -14.05 9.06 21.37
CA GLU A 32 -14.00 9.28 22.82
C GLU A 32 -15.36 9.05 23.53
N ILE A 33 -16.14 8.09 23.04
CA ILE A 33 -17.45 7.75 23.59
C ILE A 33 -17.39 6.30 24.05
N GLU A 34 -17.58 6.08 25.34
CA GLU A 34 -17.56 4.74 25.92
C GLU A 34 -18.67 3.87 25.30
N GLY A 35 -18.33 2.62 24.98
CA GLY A 35 -19.27 1.68 24.36
C GLY A 35 -19.55 1.91 22.88
N TYR A 36 -19.00 2.96 22.26
CA TYR A 36 -19.25 3.30 20.87
C TYR A 36 -17.99 3.13 19.99
N LYS A 37 -18.14 2.36 18.91
CA LYS A 37 -17.12 2.20 17.86
C LYS A 37 -17.79 2.25 16.49
N VAL A 38 -17.03 2.53 15.44
CA VAL A 38 -17.53 2.44 14.06
C VAL A 38 -16.65 1.48 13.29
N LYS A 39 -17.25 0.40 12.79
CA LYS A 39 -16.57 -0.59 11.96
C LYS A 39 -16.50 -0.10 10.52
N LEU A 40 -15.31 -0.16 9.93
CA LEU A 40 -15.09 0.07 8.51
C LEU A 40 -15.36 -1.25 7.77
N ARG A 41 -16.42 -1.31 6.95
CA ARG A 41 -16.87 -2.57 6.35
C ARG A 41 -16.36 -2.76 4.93
N LYS A 42 -16.85 -1.98 3.97
CA LYS A 42 -16.53 -2.15 2.55
C LYS A 42 -16.13 -0.83 1.92
N VAL A 43 -15.04 -0.86 1.17
CA VAL A 43 -14.60 0.26 0.33
C VAL A 43 -15.00 0.01 -1.12
N ARG A 44 -15.51 1.04 -1.78
CA ARG A 44 -15.96 0.98 -3.17
C ARG A 44 -15.41 2.19 -3.92
N VAL A 45 -14.73 1.94 -5.02
CA VAL A 45 -14.29 2.99 -5.94
C VAL A 45 -15.29 3.08 -7.08
N GLY A 46 -15.81 4.29 -7.31
CA GLY A 46 -16.70 4.62 -8.41
C GLY A 46 -15.99 4.66 -9.76
N ARG A 47 -16.65 5.28 -10.73
CA ARG A 47 -16.08 5.61 -12.05
C ARG A 47 -15.66 7.08 -12.09
N PRO A 48 -14.68 7.45 -12.93
CA PRO A 48 -14.23 8.83 -13.04
C PRO A 48 -15.37 9.77 -13.43
N MET A 49 -15.58 10.80 -12.62
CA MET A 49 -16.66 11.77 -12.79
C MET A 49 -16.24 13.14 -12.29
N VAL A 50 -16.88 14.18 -12.81
CA VAL A 50 -16.72 15.55 -12.33
C VAL A 50 -18.04 16.04 -11.75
N LYS A 51 -17.95 16.90 -10.74
CA LYS A 51 -19.08 17.68 -10.24
C LYS A 51 -18.94 19.11 -10.72
N GLU A 52 -19.90 19.57 -11.52
CA GLU A 52 -19.90 20.93 -12.03
C GLU A 52 -20.30 21.95 -10.95
N ALA A 53 -20.04 23.24 -11.20
CA ALA A 53 -20.42 24.31 -10.27
C ALA A 53 -21.94 24.38 -10.02
N THR A 54 -22.74 23.87 -10.96
CA THR A 54 -24.19 23.70 -10.86
C THR A 54 -24.60 22.59 -9.88
N GLY A 55 -23.66 21.72 -9.50
CA GLY A 55 -23.88 20.56 -8.66
C GLY A 55 -24.22 19.28 -9.44
N GLU A 56 -24.31 19.34 -10.77
CA GLU A 56 -24.50 18.17 -11.63
C GLU A 56 -23.24 17.30 -11.63
N GLU A 57 -23.44 15.98 -11.61
CA GLU A 57 -22.36 14.99 -11.63
C GLU A 57 -22.48 14.15 -12.91
N HIS A 58 -21.41 14.10 -13.70
CA HIS A 58 -21.35 13.30 -14.92
C HIS A 58 -20.02 12.57 -15.08
N TYR A 59 -20.04 11.43 -15.77
CA TYR A 59 -18.84 10.69 -16.11
C TYR A 59 -18.04 11.44 -17.18
N ILE A 60 -16.73 11.54 -16.98
CA ILE A 60 -15.83 12.24 -17.91
C ILE A 60 -14.96 11.27 -18.68
N THR A 61 -14.59 11.61 -19.91
CA THR A 61 -13.56 10.86 -20.65
C THR A 61 -12.15 11.36 -20.29
N PRO A 62 -11.09 10.58 -20.54
CA PRO A 62 -9.73 11.07 -20.38
C PRO A 62 -9.48 12.32 -21.25
N MET A 63 -9.95 12.35 -22.50
CA MET A 63 -9.86 13.51 -23.39
C MET A 63 -10.51 14.77 -22.79
N GLU A 64 -11.69 14.64 -22.20
CA GLU A 64 -12.34 15.76 -21.50
C GLU A 64 -11.48 16.26 -20.33
N ALA A 65 -10.89 15.35 -19.55
CA ALA A 65 -10.02 15.73 -18.44
C ALA A 65 -8.76 16.48 -18.91
N ARG A 66 -8.18 16.09 -20.06
CA ARG A 66 -7.05 16.81 -20.69
C ARG A 66 -7.44 18.21 -21.13
N LEU A 67 -8.55 18.34 -21.87
CA LEU A 67 -8.97 19.61 -22.47
C LEU A 67 -9.45 20.65 -21.45
N ARG A 68 -9.98 20.20 -20.31
CA ARG A 68 -10.56 21.06 -19.27
C ARG A 68 -9.64 21.27 -18.06
N ASP A 69 -8.37 20.87 -18.14
CA ASP A 69 -7.42 20.92 -17.02
C ASP A 69 -7.92 20.23 -15.74
N LEU A 70 -8.68 19.13 -15.87
CA LEU A 70 -9.25 18.39 -14.74
C LEU A 70 -8.31 17.26 -14.28
N THR A 71 -8.51 16.81 -13.05
CA THR A 71 -7.92 15.57 -12.57
C THR A 71 -8.88 14.41 -12.86
N TYR A 72 -8.38 13.36 -13.51
CA TYR A 72 -9.17 12.17 -13.86
C TYR A 72 -9.26 11.21 -12.67
N GLU A 73 -10.24 11.44 -11.81
CA GLU A 73 -10.39 10.75 -10.53
C GLU A 73 -11.81 10.21 -10.29
N SER A 74 -11.90 9.15 -9.49
CA SER A 74 -13.16 8.53 -9.08
C SER A 74 -13.47 8.79 -7.62
N PRO A 75 -14.75 8.98 -7.24
CA PRO A 75 -15.14 9.03 -5.84
C PRO A 75 -14.90 7.67 -5.17
N VAL A 76 -14.36 7.72 -3.95
CA VAL A 76 -14.19 6.56 -3.08
C VAL A 76 -15.23 6.62 -1.99
N PHE A 77 -15.98 5.55 -1.85
CA PHE A 77 -17.01 5.36 -0.84
C PHE A 77 -16.55 4.32 0.18
N LEU A 78 -16.87 4.57 1.44
CA LEU A 78 -16.60 3.65 2.54
C LEU A 78 -17.88 3.46 3.34
N GLU A 79 -18.14 2.22 3.68
CA GLU A 79 -19.28 1.83 4.50
C GLU A 79 -18.89 1.77 5.97
N PHE A 80 -19.64 2.50 6.78
CA PHE A 80 -19.45 2.68 8.21
C PHE A 80 -20.60 1.98 8.94
N VAL A 81 -20.27 1.09 9.88
CA VAL A 81 -21.26 0.34 10.67
C VAL A 81 -21.06 0.64 12.15
N PRO A 82 -22.01 1.32 12.82
CA PRO A 82 -21.92 1.57 14.25
C PRO A 82 -21.89 0.27 15.06
N VAL A 83 -21.10 0.26 16.11
CA VAL A 83 -21.02 -0.80 17.12
C VAL A 83 -21.28 -0.15 18.47
N ILE A 84 -22.41 -0.49 19.08
CA ILE A 84 -22.89 0.11 20.33
C ILE A 84 -22.98 -1.00 21.39
N ASP A 85 -22.29 -0.82 22.50
CA ASP A 85 -22.20 -1.79 23.59
C ASP A 85 -21.78 -3.19 23.11
N GLY A 86 -20.83 -3.22 22.17
CA GLY A 86 -20.32 -4.46 21.56
C GLY A 86 -21.26 -5.11 20.53
N LYS A 87 -22.42 -4.53 20.25
CA LYS A 87 -23.37 -5.03 19.23
C LYS A 87 -23.21 -4.26 17.94
N VAL A 88 -22.91 -4.98 16.85
CA VAL A 88 -22.88 -4.43 15.50
C VAL A 88 -24.31 -4.07 15.08
N ARG A 89 -24.52 -2.82 14.64
CA ARG A 89 -25.80 -2.28 14.18
C ARG A 89 -25.78 -2.18 12.66
N ASP A 90 -25.90 -3.31 11.97
CA ASP A 90 -25.92 -3.33 10.50
C ASP A 90 -27.09 -2.53 9.91
N GLU A 91 -28.18 -2.38 10.68
CA GLU A 91 -29.34 -1.56 10.33
C GLU A 91 -29.04 -0.04 10.32
N LEU A 92 -27.94 0.38 10.94
CA LEU A 92 -27.45 1.76 10.94
C LEU A 92 -26.23 1.94 10.01
N ALA A 93 -25.97 0.98 9.13
CA ALA A 93 -24.86 1.07 8.19
C ALA A 93 -25.10 2.20 7.19
N GLU A 94 -24.11 3.10 7.06
CA GLU A 94 -24.14 4.20 6.11
C GLU A 94 -22.90 4.18 5.22
N GLU A 95 -23.11 4.44 3.93
CA GLU A 95 -22.02 4.63 2.97
C GLU A 95 -21.76 6.12 2.79
N ALA A 96 -20.52 6.55 3.00
CA ALA A 96 -20.12 7.93 2.81
C ALA A 96 -18.93 8.04 1.84
N LYS A 97 -18.92 9.13 1.06
CA LYS A 97 -17.79 9.48 0.20
C LYS A 97 -16.63 9.97 1.07
N ILE A 98 -15.50 9.27 1.04
CA ILE A 98 -14.31 9.60 1.83
C ILE A 98 -13.29 10.45 1.07
N GLY A 99 -13.42 10.54 -0.26
CA GLY A 99 -12.51 11.30 -1.10
C GLY A 99 -12.60 10.92 -2.56
N ASN A 100 -11.60 11.34 -3.33
CA ASN A 100 -11.42 10.95 -4.72
C ASN A 100 -10.07 10.24 -4.89
N LEU A 101 -9.99 9.34 -5.87
CA LEU A 101 -8.78 8.58 -6.21
C LEU A 101 -8.49 8.74 -7.70
N PRO A 102 -7.30 9.26 -8.08
CA PRO A 102 -6.87 9.29 -9.48
C PRO A 102 -6.89 7.89 -10.10
N ILE A 103 -7.51 7.78 -11.28
CA ILE A 103 -7.62 6.51 -12.00
C ILE A 103 -6.62 6.47 -13.15
N MET A 104 -5.92 5.36 -13.25
CA MET A 104 -4.95 5.12 -14.31
C MET A 104 -5.70 4.87 -15.63
N ILE A 105 -5.23 5.48 -16.71
CA ILE A 105 -5.80 5.28 -18.05
C ILE A 105 -5.64 3.82 -18.46
N ARG A 106 -6.70 3.25 -19.06
CA ARG A 106 -6.87 1.81 -19.36
C ARG A 106 -6.93 0.85 -18.16
N SER A 107 -6.98 1.33 -16.91
CA SER A 107 -7.26 0.46 -15.76
C SER A 107 -8.74 0.02 -15.70
N SER A 108 -9.08 -0.96 -14.87
CA SER A 108 -10.45 -1.54 -14.80
C SER A 108 -11.55 -0.51 -14.52
N LYS A 109 -11.25 0.55 -13.76
CA LYS A 109 -12.20 1.63 -13.43
C LYS A 109 -12.19 2.80 -14.40
N CYS A 110 -11.32 2.81 -15.41
CA CYS A 110 -11.29 3.86 -16.41
C CYS A 110 -12.53 3.78 -17.31
N ASN A 111 -13.13 4.93 -17.65
CA ASN A 111 -14.34 4.99 -18.48
C ASN A 111 -14.14 4.47 -19.91
N ILE A 112 -12.90 4.42 -20.39
CA ILE A 112 -12.55 3.86 -21.72
C ILE A 112 -11.99 2.44 -21.63
N SER A 113 -12.02 1.81 -20.44
CA SER A 113 -11.59 0.43 -20.30
C SER A 113 -12.53 -0.49 -21.07
N ARG A 114 -12.01 -1.61 -21.57
CA ARG A 114 -12.84 -2.58 -22.30
C ARG A 114 -14.00 -3.07 -21.44
N GLU A 115 -13.74 -3.39 -20.18
CA GLU A 115 -14.74 -3.86 -19.21
C GLU A 115 -15.93 -2.89 -19.11
N ILE A 116 -15.65 -1.59 -19.02
CA ILE A 116 -16.67 -0.56 -18.90
C ILE A 116 -17.43 -0.34 -20.21
N LEU A 117 -16.75 -0.30 -21.35
CA LEU A 117 -17.42 -0.13 -22.64
C LEU A 117 -18.26 -1.34 -23.02
N GLU A 118 -17.86 -2.55 -22.63
CA GLU A 118 -18.66 -3.77 -22.78
C GLU A 118 -19.89 -3.76 -21.87
N GLU A 119 -19.74 -3.29 -20.63
CA GLU A 119 -20.87 -3.11 -19.69
C GLU A 119 -21.90 -2.12 -20.25
N GLU A 120 -21.45 -0.98 -20.78
CA GLU A 120 -22.33 0.02 -21.43
C GLU A 120 -22.99 -0.52 -22.70
N ALA A 121 -22.29 -1.34 -23.48
CA ALA A 121 -22.84 -1.99 -24.67
C ALA A 121 -23.79 -3.16 -24.34
N GLY A 122 -23.79 -3.65 -23.09
CA GLY A 122 -24.55 -4.82 -22.66
C GLY A 122 -24.09 -6.14 -23.30
N ARG A 123 -22.93 -6.14 -23.95
CA ARG A 123 -22.34 -7.31 -24.65
C ARG A 123 -20.83 -7.17 -24.77
N LYS A 124 -20.16 -8.30 -25.02
CA LYS A 124 -18.75 -8.28 -25.40
C LYS A 124 -18.56 -7.58 -26.74
N LEU A 125 -17.50 -6.79 -26.80
CA LEU A 125 -17.08 -6.09 -28.01
C LEU A 125 -15.95 -6.90 -28.64
N ASN A 126 -15.95 -6.99 -29.96
CA ASN A 126 -14.74 -7.44 -30.66
C ASN A 126 -13.71 -6.30 -30.68
N ASP A 127 -12.48 -6.61 -31.11
CA ASP A 127 -11.39 -5.63 -31.10
C ASP A 127 -11.72 -4.41 -31.98
N ASP A 128 -12.18 -4.62 -33.21
CA ASP A 128 -12.56 -3.54 -34.13
C ASP A 128 -13.68 -2.62 -33.59
N GLU A 129 -14.64 -3.17 -32.84
CA GLU A 129 -15.71 -2.41 -32.20
C GLU A 129 -15.20 -1.60 -31.02
N TYR A 130 -14.30 -2.18 -30.22
CA TYR A 130 -13.65 -1.47 -29.13
C TYR A 130 -12.80 -0.31 -29.66
N GLU A 131 -12.01 -0.54 -30.70
CA GLU A 131 -11.20 0.52 -31.33
C GLU A 131 -12.08 1.64 -31.91
N ARG A 132 -13.17 1.29 -32.59
CA ARG A 132 -14.14 2.29 -33.09
C ARG A 132 -14.74 3.11 -31.96
N LYS A 133 -15.08 2.48 -30.83
CA LYS A 133 -15.58 3.19 -29.65
C LYS A 133 -14.56 4.17 -29.07
N LEU A 134 -13.27 3.81 -29.05
CA LEU A 134 -12.21 4.73 -28.61
C LEU A 134 -12.10 5.93 -29.55
N ILE A 135 -12.15 5.70 -30.86
CA ILE A 135 -12.13 6.77 -31.87
C ILE A 135 -13.35 7.69 -31.71
N GLU A 136 -14.55 7.14 -31.45
CA GLU A 136 -15.76 7.92 -31.14
C GLU A 136 -15.56 8.82 -29.90
N LEU A 137 -14.83 8.35 -28.90
CA LEU A 137 -14.48 9.09 -27.69
C LEU A 137 -13.23 9.98 -27.86
N GLN A 138 -12.71 10.12 -29.08
CA GLN A 138 -11.51 10.89 -29.41
C GLN A 138 -10.22 10.40 -28.74
N GLU A 139 -10.15 9.11 -28.40
CA GLU A 139 -8.93 8.48 -27.89
C GLU A 139 -8.23 7.69 -29.01
N ASP A 140 -6.91 7.52 -28.88
CA ASP A 140 -6.13 6.68 -29.79
C ASP A 140 -6.25 5.19 -29.38
N PRO A 141 -6.72 4.30 -30.26
CA PRO A 141 -6.71 2.86 -30.02
C PRO A 141 -5.35 2.30 -29.63
N LEU A 142 -4.26 2.87 -30.18
CA LEU A 142 -2.88 2.43 -29.97
C LEU A 142 -2.26 2.96 -28.68
N ASP A 143 -2.94 3.85 -27.94
CA ASP A 143 -2.45 4.31 -26.64
C ASP A 143 -2.45 3.16 -25.62
N PRO A 144 -1.27 2.75 -25.09
CA PRO A 144 -1.17 1.68 -24.10
C PRO A 144 -1.79 2.04 -22.74
N GLY A 145 -1.99 3.33 -22.43
CA GLY A 145 -2.40 3.78 -21.10
C GLY A 145 -1.29 3.62 -20.06
N GLY A 146 -1.67 3.41 -18.80
CA GLY A 146 -0.69 3.20 -17.70
C GLY A 146 -0.18 4.48 -17.03
N TYR A 147 -0.73 5.63 -17.38
CA TYR A 147 -0.46 6.93 -16.77
C TYR A 147 -1.74 7.51 -16.14
N PHE A 148 -1.62 8.68 -15.50
CA PHE A 148 -2.69 9.41 -14.85
C PHE A 148 -2.81 10.81 -15.45
N ILE A 149 -4.02 11.36 -15.49
CA ILE A 149 -4.23 12.76 -15.87
C ILE A 149 -4.51 13.56 -14.61
N ILE A 150 -3.63 14.48 -14.27
CA ILE A 150 -3.72 15.34 -13.08
C ILE A 150 -3.68 16.79 -13.54
N ASN A 151 -4.76 17.54 -13.31
CA ASN A 151 -4.95 18.91 -13.76
C ASN A 151 -4.60 19.08 -15.26
N GLY A 152 -5.21 18.25 -16.12
CA GLY A 152 -4.99 18.24 -17.57
C GLY A 152 -3.65 17.64 -18.03
N THR A 153 -2.69 17.45 -17.12
CA THR A 153 -1.34 16.99 -17.46
C THR A 153 -1.19 15.49 -17.22
N GLU A 154 -0.58 14.80 -18.18
CA GLU A 154 -0.26 13.37 -18.06
C GLU A 154 0.95 13.15 -17.13
N ARG A 155 0.80 12.22 -16.20
CA ARG A 155 1.82 11.84 -15.21
C ARG A 155 1.94 10.33 -15.16
N VAL A 156 3.18 9.86 -15.29
CA VAL A 156 3.51 8.44 -15.15
C VAL A 156 4.29 8.21 -13.87
N LEU A 157 3.99 7.11 -13.19
CA LEU A 157 4.79 6.64 -12.06
C LEU A 157 5.85 5.68 -12.61
N ILE A 158 7.12 6.00 -12.35
CA ILE A 158 8.23 5.11 -12.66
C ILE A 158 8.42 4.12 -11.52
N THR A 159 8.70 2.87 -11.87
CA THR A 159 9.07 1.86 -10.88
C THR A 159 10.42 2.21 -10.28
N LEU A 160 10.51 2.18 -8.95
CA LEU A 160 11.78 2.33 -8.24
C LEU A 160 12.34 0.95 -7.95
N GLU A 161 13.63 0.79 -8.19
CA GLU A 161 14.39 -0.35 -7.69
C GLU A 161 14.80 -0.05 -6.24
N ASP A 162 14.52 -1.00 -5.34
CA ASP A 162 14.89 -0.91 -3.92
C ASP A 162 15.43 -2.27 -3.48
N LEU A 163 16.27 -2.27 -2.44
CA LEU A 163 16.77 -3.49 -1.84
C LEU A 163 15.62 -4.30 -1.26
N ALA A 164 15.71 -5.62 -1.38
CA ALA A 164 14.69 -6.53 -0.86
C ALA A 164 14.52 -6.31 0.66
N SER A 165 13.33 -5.87 1.05
CA SER A 165 12.96 -5.72 2.45
C SER A 165 12.75 -7.09 3.11
N ASN A 166 12.85 -7.11 4.45
CA ASN A 166 12.69 -8.30 5.28
C ASN A 166 13.62 -9.46 4.89
N ARG A 167 14.80 -9.15 4.33
CA ARG A 167 15.86 -10.11 4.05
C ARG A 167 17.16 -9.68 4.72
N VAL A 168 17.94 -10.66 5.17
CA VAL A 168 19.29 -10.45 5.71
C VAL A 168 20.25 -10.34 4.54
N LEU A 169 20.93 -9.20 4.45
CA LEU A 169 21.99 -8.95 3.49
C LEU A 169 23.32 -8.96 4.24
N VAL A 170 24.26 -9.77 3.79
CA VAL A 170 25.59 -9.88 4.40
C VAL A 170 26.61 -9.26 3.45
N GLU A 171 27.43 -8.37 3.98
CA GLU A 171 28.45 -7.62 3.25
C GLU A 171 29.79 -7.70 3.96
N ARG A 172 30.87 -7.64 3.19
CA ARG A 172 32.22 -7.41 3.71
C ARG A 172 32.69 -6.04 3.26
N ALA A 173 32.93 -5.16 4.21
CA ALA A 173 33.36 -3.79 3.96
C ALA A 173 34.76 -3.57 4.53
N ASN A 174 35.65 -2.93 3.77
CA ASN A 174 36.95 -2.52 4.28
C ASN A 174 36.81 -1.13 4.93
N ARG A 175 36.88 -1.07 6.26
CA ARG A 175 36.85 0.20 7.02
C ARG A 175 38.16 0.36 7.76
N TYR A 176 38.82 1.51 7.59
CA TYR A 176 40.07 1.85 8.30
C TYR A 176 41.17 0.75 8.20
N GLY A 177 41.28 0.12 7.03
CA GLY A 177 42.31 -0.89 6.75
C GLY A 177 42.06 -2.28 7.35
N TYR A 178 40.84 -2.56 7.81
CA TYR A 178 40.41 -3.89 8.23
C TYR A 178 39.10 -4.29 7.57
N GLU A 179 38.96 -5.58 7.29
CA GLU A 179 37.73 -6.18 6.79
C GLU A 179 36.72 -6.30 7.94
N VAL A 180 35.53 -5.74 7.71
CA VAL A 180 34.40 -5.78 8.63
C VAL A 180 33.28 -6.54 7.97
N GLU A 181 32.84 -7.59 8.65
CA GLU A 181 31.67 -8.37 8.25
C GLU A 181 30.43 -7.72 8.88
N THR A 182 29.49 -7.32 8.03
CA THR A 182 28.24 -6.67 8.45
C THR A 182 27.04 -7.42 7.89
N ALA A 183 26.03 -7.65 8.72
CA ALA A 183 24.72 -8.13 8.29
C ALA A 183 23.69 -7.04 8.52
N GLN A 184 22.86 -6.74 7.52
CA GLN A 184 21.83 -5.71 7.61
C GLN A 184 20.47 -6.24 7.16
N VAL A 185 19.41 -5.77 7.82
CA VAL A 185 18.03 -6.07 7.50
C VAL A 185 17.24 -4.77 7.44
N PHE A 186 16.61 -4.52 6.29
CA PHE A 186 15.57 -3.51 6.18
C PHE A 186 14.23 -4.13 6.55
N SER A 187 13.86 -4.03 7.82
CA SER A 187 12.55 -4.46 8.30
C SER A 187 11.49 -3.48 7.81
N GLN A 188 10.46 -3.99 7.16
CA GLN A 188 9.34 -3.19 6.66
C GLN A 188 8.01 -3.82 7.01
N LYS A 189 7.16 -3.07 7.71
CA LYS A 189 5.80 -3.48 8.06
C LYS A 189 4.86 -2.28 8.08
N GLU A 190 3.72 -2.39 7.39
CA GLU A 190 2.61 -1.41 7.44
C GLU A 190 3.07 0.06 7.23
N GLY A 191 4.02 0.28 6.31
CA GLY A 191 4.56 1.61 5.99
C GLY A 191 5.75 2.05 6.85
N PHE A 192 6.00 1.40 8.00
CA PHE A 192 7.23 1.61 8.76
C PHE A 192 8.39 0.84 8.13
N ARG A 193 9.51 1.53 7.91
CA ARG A 193 10.78 0.96 7.48
C ARG A 193 11.84 1.24 8.55
N SER A 194 12.63 0.23 8.89
CA SER A 194 13.66 0.33 9.92
C SER A 194 14.86 -0.52 9.52
N LEU A 195 16.05 0.05 9.70
CA LEU A 195 17.31 -0.63 9.43
C LEU A 195 17.86 -1.21 10.74
N ILE A 196 18.14 -2.50 10.74
CA ILE A 196 18.86 -3.18 11.81
C ILE A 196 20.17 -3.68 11.24
N VAL A 197 21.29 -3.34 11.88
CA VAL A 197 22.62 -3.74 11.44
C VAL A 197 23.31 -4.51 12.55
N VAL A 198 23.94 -5.62 12.22
CA VAL A 198 24.84 -6.39 13.07
C VAL A 198 26.24 -6.31 12.48
N GLU A 199 27.18 -5.77 13.24
CA GLU A 199 28.58 -5.61 12.87
C GLU A 199 29.44 -6.53 13.74
N LYS A 200 30.34 -7.29 13.11
CA LYS A 200 31.37 -8.05 13.83
C LYS A 200 32.60 -7.18 14.04
N LYS A 201 32.91 -6.89 15.30
CA LYS A 201 34.12 -6.15 15.67
C LYS A 201 35.37 -7.03 15.60
N LYS A 202 36.54 -6.39 15.66
CA LYS A 202 37.86 -7.06 15.61
C LYS A 202 38.09 -8.08 16.71
N ASP A 203 37.48 -7.85 17.88
CA ASP A 203 37.49 -8.75 19.03
C ASP A 203 36.53 -9.94 18.87
N GLY A 204 35.82 -10.03 17.74
CA GLY A 204 34.83 -11.07 17.46
C GLY A 204 33.47 -10.79 18.07
N ILE A 205 33.29 -9.67 18.79
CA ILE A 205 32.01 -9.33 19.40
C ILE A 205 31.04 -8.82 18.34
N LEU A 206 29.83 -9.39 18.33
CA LEU A 206 28.73 -8.95 17.48
C LEU A 206 27.98 -7.78 18.15
N MET A 207 27.93 -6.66 17.46
CA MET A 207 27.33 -5.41 17.92
C MET A 207 26.18 -5.02 16.99
N THR A 208 25.03 -4.71 17.58
CA THR A 208 23.79 -4.38 16.89
C THR A 208 23.48 -2.89 16.98
N THR A 209 23.09 -2.29 15.85
CA THR A 209 22.56 -0.93 15.76
C THR A 209 21.05 -0.98 15.56
N LEU A 210 20.30 -0.21 16.35
CA LEU A 210 18.84 -0.11 16.30
C LEU A 210 18.41 1.34 16.03
N PRO A 211 17.28 1.58 15.32
CA PRO A 211 16.86 2.93 14.92
C PRO A 211 16.65 3.92 16.07
N ASN A 212 16.23 3.43 17.24
CA ASN A 212 15.84 4.24 18.39
C ASN A 212 16.76 4.05 19.61
N VAL A 213 17.98 3.53 19.41
CA VAL A 213 18.94 3.33 20.50
C VAL A 213 20.20 4.12 20.19
N ALA A 214 20.60 4.97 21.14
CA ALA A 214 21.85 5.71 21.04
C ALA A 214 23.05 4.76 21.19
N GLY A 215 23.67 4.42 20.06
CA GLY A 215 24.87 3.59 19.99
C GLY A 215 24.61 2.11 19.70
N GLN A 216 25.68 1.33 19.74
CA GLN A 216 25.65 -0.10 19.47
C GLN A 216 25.44 -0.88 20.78
N VAL A 217 24.59 -1.91 20.73
CA VAL A 217 24.34 -2.85 21.83
C VAL A 217 24.90 -4.21 21.46
N SER A 218 25.50 -4.95 22.39
CA SER A 218 25.95 -6.32 22.10
C SER A 218 24.75 -7.21 21.73
N LEU A 219 24.89 -8.02 20.67
CA LEU A 219 23.83 -8.92 20.21
C LEU A 219 23.38 -9.87 21.32
N ILE A 220 24.30 -10.40 22.13
CA ILE A 220 23.98 -11.30 23.25
C ILE A 220 23.10 -10.61 24.30
N ILE A 221 23.38 -9.33 24.59
CA ILE A 221 22.58 -8.54 25.55
C ILE A 221 21.18 -8.32 24.98
N LEU A 222 21.08 -8.01 23.68
CA LEU A 222 19.80 -7.82 23.01
C LEU A 222 18.95 -9.10 23.05
N LEU A 223 19.53 -10.26 22.72
CA LEU A 223 18.81 -11.54 22.75
C LEU A 223 18.32 -11.92 24.15
N LYS A 224 19.12 -11.65 25.19
CA LYS A 224 18.70 -11.82 26.58
C LYS A 224 17.55 -10.89 26.96
N ALA A 225 17.60 -9.63 26.52
CA ALA A 225 16.51 -8.67 26.75
C ALA A 225 15.22 -9.08 26.02
N LEU A 226 15.32 -9.80 24.90
CA LEU A 226 14.19 -10.40 24.19
C LEU A 226 13.63 -11.67 24.88
N GLY A 227 14.24 -12.12 25.97
CA GLY A 227 13.77 -13.26 26.76
C GLY A 227 14.37 -14.61 26.38
N LEU A 228 15.43 -14.65 25.57
CA LEU A 228 16.14 -15.90 25.24
C LEU A 228 17.12 -16.26 26.35
N ASP A 229 17.14 -17.53 26.75
CA ASP A 229 18.12 -18.05 27.71
C ASP A 229 19.44 -18.44 27.02
N ASN A 230 20.50 -18.64 27.82
CA ASN A 230 21.83 -18.93 27.27
C ASN A 230 21.86 -20.19 26.38
N PRO A 231 21.24 -21.33 26.75
CA PRO A 231 21.19 -22.52 25.89
C PRO A 231 20.51 -22.23 24.55
N THR A 232 19.34 -21.58 24.56
CA THR A 232 18.61 -21.27 23.32
C THR A 232 19.41 -20.34 22.41
N ILE A 233 20.12 -19.36 22.97
CA ILE A 233 21.00 -18.49 22.18
C ILE A 233 22.11 -19.30 21.53
N PHE A 234 22.76 -20.19 22.29
CA PHE A 234 23.83 -21.05 21.78
C PHE A 234 23.33 -21.94 20.64
N ASP A 235 22.22 -22.65 20.82
CA ASP A 235 21.68 -23.57 19.83
C ASP A 235 21.27 -22.86 18.53
N ASN A 236 20.64 -21.68 18.63
CA ASN A 236 20.22 -20.91 17.45
C ASN A 236 21.39 -20.26 16.70
N MET A 237 22.43 -19.82 17.39
CA MET A 237 23.59 -19.16 16.76
C MET A 237 24.64 -20.15 16.26
N ALA A 238 24.76 -21.32 16.89
CA ALA A 238 25.76 -22.34 16.56
C ALA A 238 25.27 -23.39 15.56
N SER A 239 24.15 -23.14 14.87
CA SER A 239 23.61 -24.06 13.86
C SER A 239 24.61 -24.30 12.71
N TYR A 240 24.65 -25.54 12.22
CA TYR A 240 25.67 -26.10 11.32
C TYR A 240 25.83 -25.35 9.97
N PRO A 241 27.00 -25.47 9.31
CA PRO A 241 27.46 -24.60 8.21
C PRO A 241 26.69 -24.65 6.87
N GLU A 242 25.51 -25.28 6.81
CA GLU A 242 24.82 -25.60 5.55
C GLU A 242 23.70 -24.63 5.17
N THR A 243 23.75 -23.38 5.63
CA THR A 243 22.91 -22.32 5.01
C THR A 243 23.43 -22.07 3.60
N GLU A 244 22.85 -22.77 2.62
CA GLU A 244 23.11 -22.54 1.21
C GLU A 244 22.86 -21.06 0.89
N VAL A 245 23.87 -20.44 0.26
CA VAL A 245 23.72 -19.12 -0.34
C VAL A 245 22.71 -19.29 -1.47
N PHE A 246 21.54 -18.66 -1.34
CA PHE A 246 20.65 -18.49 -2.48
C PHE A 246 21.36 -17.61 -3.50
N VAL A 247 21.95 -18.25 -4.51
CA VAL A 247 22.48 -17.61 -5.74
C VAL A 247 21.30 -17.17 -6.60
#